data_AF-A0A2R6L0N0-F1
#
_entry.id   AF-A0A2R6L0N0-F1
#
_cell.length_a   1.000
_cell.length_b   1.000
_cell.length_c   1.000
_cell.angle_alpha   90.00
_cell.angle_beta   90.00
_cell.angle_gamma   90.00
#
_symmetry.space_group_name_H-M   'P 1'
#
loop_
_entity.id
_entity.type
_entity.pdbx_description
1 polymer ?
#
loop_
_entity_poly.entity_id
_entity_poly.type
_entity_poly.pdbx_seq_one_letter_code
_entity_poly.pdbx_strand_id
1 'polypeptide(L)'
;MLGYASPATPQEPPARLEPIDADDEPPDGAGVSPRAIVRTLGESAPPRDVVPADPSASQADGGSCTAGRTATADDRSSRTRSTAGAPGSEPDQTAGTAGGSDRTAAGTATADDPAAAIDPWLDAVEERLAEAERLADVAGVEEARGAVDTVGGIDGARRLRAQLEADRRHLRALGERQQRLADRLAAVEIPLSTLERVT
;
A
#
# COMPACT_ATOMS: atom_id res chain seq x y z
N MET A 1 -42.30 -31.98 -16.23
CA MET A 1 -41.73 -33.25 -15.75
C MET A 1 -40.32 -32.92 -15.27
N LEU A 2 -40.11 -32.78 -13.95
CA LEU A 2 -38.82 -32.39 -13.37
C LEU A 2 -38.02 -33.66 -13.09
N GLY A 3 -36.92 -33.88 -13.81
CA GLY A 3 -35.96 -34.92 -13.52
C GLY A 3 -34.97 -34.41 -12.49
N TYR A 4 -35.02 -34.93 -11.26
CA TYR A 4 -34.02 -34.64 -10.24
C TYR A 4 -32.78 -35.49 -10.53
N ALA A 5 -31.63 -34.84 -10.74
CA ALA A 5 -30.35 -35.51 -10.84
C ALA A 5 -30.03 -36.14 -9.47
N SER A 6 -30.09 -37.47 -9.39
CA SER A 6 -29.70 -38.20 -8.18
C SER A 6 -28.18 -38.06 -8.00
N PRO A 7 -27.68 -37.56 -6.85
CA PRO A 7 -26.25 -37.47 -6.61
C PRO A 7 -25.64 -38.88 -6.67
N ALA A 8 -24.54 -39.02 -7.40
CA ALA A 8 -23.81 -40.27 -7.53
C ALA A 8 -23.18 -40.65 -6.18
N THR A 9 -23.19 -41.94 -5.85
CA THR A 9 -22.48 -42.46 -4.67
C THR A 9 -20.97 -42.23 -4.83
N PRO A 10 -20.29 -41.65 -3.83
CA PRO A 10 -18.84 -41.46 -3.87
C PRO A 10 -18.14 -42.80 -4.08
N GLN A 11 -17.35 -42.88 -5.15
CA GLN A 11 -16.64 -44.11 -5.54
C GLN A 11 -15.41 -44.38 -4.68
N GLU A 12 -14.88 -43.36 -4.00
CA GLU A 12 -13.66 -43.45 -3.18
C GLU A 12 -13.88 -42.91 -1.76
N PRO A 13 -13.35 -43.61 -0.73
CA PRO A 13 -13.35 -43.10 0.63
C PRO A 13 -12.47 -41.82 0.71
N PRO A 14 -12.86 -40.82 1.52
CA PRO A 14 -12.09 -39.58 1.63
C PRO A 14 -10.69 -39.85 2.18
N ALA A 15 -9.68 -39.21 1.60
CA ALA A 15 -8.30 -39.32 2.03
C ALA A 15 -8.14 -38.92 3.52
N ARG A 16 -7.36 -39.68 4.27
CA ARG A 16 -6.94 -39.35 5.64
C ARG A 16 -5.52 -38.82 5.62
N LEU A 17 -5.29 -37.72 6.34
CA LEU A 17 -3.96 -37.15 6.55
C LEU A 17 -3.40 -37.70 7.87
N GLU A 18 -2.29 -38.42 7.81
CA GLU A 18 -1.51 -38.83 8.98
C GLU A 18 -0.52 -37.72 9.34
N PRO A 19 -0.41 -37.31 10.62
CA PRO A 19 0.60 -36.37 11.05
C PRO A 19 1.98 -37.01 10.95
N ILE A 20 2.93 -36.31 10.33
CA ILE A 20 4.34 -36.69 10.33
C ILE A 20 4.94 -36.24 11.67
N ASP A 21 5.39 -37.20 12.47
CA ASP A 21 6.15 -36.92 13.68
C ASP A 21 7.50 -36.30 13.30
N ALA A 22 7.89 -35.24 14.01
CA ALA A 22 9.06 -34.41 13.70
C ALA A 22 10.41 -35.11 13.93
N ASP A 23 10.42 -36.40 14.27
CA ASP A 23 11.61 -37.16 14.64
C ASP A 23 12.18 -38.01 13.49
N ASP A 24 11.55 -38.01 12.30
CA ASP A 24 12.12 -38.64 11.10
C ASP A 24 12.98 -37.64 10.31
N GLU A 25 14.08 -37.19 10.94
CA GLU A 25 15.07 -36.30 10.34
C GLU A 25 16.05 -37.11 9.48
N PRO A 26 16.09 -36.91 8.13
CA PRO A 26 17.12 -37.51 7.31
C PRO A 26 18.51 -36.94 7.69
N PRO A 27 19.55 -37.77 7.84
CA PRO A 27 20.87 -37.30 8.25
C PRO A 27 21.54 -36.68 7.04
N ASP A 28 21.39 -35.36 6.87
CA ASP A 28 22.32 -34.44 6.19
C ASP A 28 21.73 -33.01 6.18
N GLY A 29 21.30 -32.53 7.35
CA GLY A 29 20.86 -31.15 7.57
C GLY A 29 21.80 -30.44 8.53
N ALA A 30 23.01 -30.08 8.09
CA ALA A 30 23.87 -29.19 8.86
C ALA A 30 23.05 -27.95 9.24
N GLY A 31 22.68 -27.85 10.52
CA GLY A 31 21.61 -26.97 11.02
C GLY A 31 21.67 -25.57 10.42
N VAL A 32 20.90 -25.36 9.35
CA VAL A 32 20.82 -24.06 8.70
C VAL A 32 19.96 -23.20 9.59
N SER A 33 20.60 -22.44 10.47
CA SER A 33 19.87 -21.56 11.37
C SER A 33 19.00 -20.59 10.55
N PRO A 34 17.78 -20.26 11.01
CA PRO A 34 16.93 -19.29 10.32
C PRO A 34 17.64 -17.94 10.05
N ARG A 35 18.57 -17.55 10.93
CA ARG A 35 19.42 -16.36 10.74
C ARG A 35 20.38 -16.48 9.55
N ALA A 36 20.88 -17.68 9.24
CA ALA A 36 21.72 -17.91 8.07
C ALA A 36 20.91 -17.69 6.79
N ILE A 37 19.67 -18.18 6.74
CA ILE A 37 18.77 -17.98 5.58
C ILE A 37 18.45 -16.50 5.37
N VAL A 38 18.13 -15.77 6.44
CA VAL A 38 17.84 -14.33 6.38
C VAL A 38 19.07 -13.53 5.92
N ARG A 39 20.28 -13.90 6.35
CA ARG A 39 21.52 -13.27 5.86
C ARG A 39 21.70 -13.51 4.37
N THR A 40 21.58 -14.76 3.92
CA THR A 40 21.77 -15.12 2.50
C THR A 40 20.73 -14.46 1.58
N LEU A 41 19.49 -14.32 2.03
CA LEU A 41 18.42 -13.65 1.26
C LEU A 41 18.46 -12.12 1.37
N GLY A 42 19.04 -11.59 2.45
CA GLY A 42 19.15 -10.14 2.71
C GLY A 42 20.34 -9.47 2.03
N GLU A 43 21.32 -10.23 1.52
CA GLU A 43 22.55 -9.69 0.92
C GLU A 43 22.41 -9.32 -0.56
N SER A 44 21.25 -9.57 -1.17
CA SER A 44 20.94 -9.08 -2.52
C SER A 44 20.60 -7.59 -2.50
N ALA A 45 21.62 -6.73 -2.40
CA ALA A 45 21.47 -5.31 -2.66
C ALA A 45 21.17 -5.11 -4.17
N PRO A 46 20.11 -4.39 -4.54
CA PRO A 46 19.84 -4.09 -5.95
C PRO A 46 21.01 -3.28 -6.54
N PRO A 47 21.34 -3.47 -7.83
CA PRO A 47 22.41 -2.71 -8.48
C PRO A 47 22.15 -1.20 -8.32
N ARG A 48 23.21 -0.44 -8.00
CA ARG A 48 23.15 0.97 -7.61
C ARG A 48 22.48 1.90 -8.64
N ASP A 49 22.27 1.42 -9.85
CA ASP A 49 21.63 2.15 -10.95
C ASP A 49 20.09 2.24 -10.82
N VAL A 50 19.47 1.53 -9.87
CA VAL A 50 18.01 1.55 -9.63
C VAL A 50 17.60 2.52 -8.52
N VAL A 51 18.57 3.08 -7.76
CA VAL A 51 18.31 4.06 -6.71
C VAL A 51 18.56 5.46 -7.28
N PRO A 52 17.54 6.35 -7.36
CA PRO A 52 17.75 7.75 -7.68
C PRO A 52 18.69 8.35 -6.63
N ALA A 53 19.90 8.71 -7.04
CA ALA A 53 20.80 9.49 -6.20
C ALA A 53 20.24 10.91 -6.10
N ASP A 54 19.83 11.34 -4.91
CA ASP A 54 19.62 12.76 -4.63
C ASP A 54 20.95 13.50 -4.89
N PRO A 55 20.99 14.52 -5.77
CA PRO A 55 22.24 15.21 -6.10
C PRO A 55 22.78 16.09 -4.95
N SER A 56 22.17 16.07 -3.76
CA SER A 56 22.56 16.93 -2.63
C SER A 56 23.38 16.25 -1.53
N ALA A 57 23.78 14.98 -1.71
CA ALA A 57 24.66 14.29 -0.76
C ALA A 57 25.86 13.64 -1.48
N SER A 58 26.69 14.45 -2.14
CA SER A 58 28.04 14.01 -2.53
C SER A 58 29.04 15.15 -2.34
N GLN A 59 29.49 15.31 -1.10
CA GLN A 59 30.73 16.00 -0.82
C GLN A 59 31.37 15.45 0.47
N ALA A 60 32.05 14.30 0.34
CA ALA A 60 33.25 13.96 1.10
C ALA A 60 33.86 12.66 0.54
N ASP A 61 35.14 12.76 0.13
CA ASP A 61 36.15 11.71 -0.06
C ASP A 61 35.84 10.55 -1.03
N GLY A 62 36.64 10.21 -2.03
CA GLY A 62 38.00 10.57 -2.41
C GLY A 62 38.49 9.45 -3.34
N GLY A 63 38.89 9.77 -4.58
CA GLY A 63 39.28 8.73 -5.53
C GLY A 63 39.54 9.26 -6.94
N SER A 64 40.70 9.86 -7.14
CA SER A 64 41.21 10.36 -8.41
C SER A 64 41.46 9.25 -9.43
N CYS A 65 40.85 9.36 -10.63
CA CYS A 65 41.39 8.84 -11.88
C CYS A 65 41.14 9.86 -13.01
N THR A 66 42.18 10.63 -13.34
CA THR A 66 42.22 11.62 -14.41
C THR A 66 42.38 10.95 -15.78
N ALA A 67 41.53 11.27 -16.76
CA ALA A 67 41.87 11.57 -18.17
C ALA A 67 40.66 11.37 -19.10
N GLY A 68 40.37 12.37 -19.95
CA GLY A 68 39.44 12.20 -21.08
C GLY A 68 38.80 13.48 -21.60
N ARG A 69 39.61 14.50 -21.86
CA ARG A 69 39.20 15.79 -22.43
C ARG A 69 39.07 15.68 -23.95
N THR A 70 37.91 16.02 -24.53
CA THR A 70 37.82 16.76 -25.81
C THR A 70 36.47 17.47 -25.93
N ALA A 71 36.57 18.79 -26.12
CA ALA A 71 35.51 19.74 -26.44
C ALA A 71 35.06 19.64 -27.91
N THR A 72 33.88 20.20 -28.22
CA THR A 72 33.58 21.19 -29.30
C THR A 72 32.06 21.44 -29.27
N ALA A 73 31.59 22.68 -29.05
CA ALA A 73 31.12 23.65 -30.06
C ALA A 73 29.78 23.21 -30.72
N ASP A 74 28.77 24.01 -31.03
CA ASP A 74 28.51 25.45 -31.10
C ASP A 74 26.99 25.61 -31.41
N ASP A 75 26.50 26.86 -31.39
CA ASP A 75 25.51 27.39 -32.34
C ASP A 75 24.04 26.88 -32.28
N ARG A 76 23.11 27.71 -31.78
CA ARG A 76 22.30 28.59 -32.65
C ARG A 76 21.30 29.47 -31.92
N SER A 77 21.35 30.70 -32.37
CA SER A 77 20.58 31.85 -31.98
C SER A 77 19.21 31.94 -32.69
N SER A 78 18.32 32.70 -32.08
CA SER A 78 17.28 33.54 -32.71
C SER A 78 16.04 32.89 -33.33
N ARG A 79 14.86 33.24 -32.78
CA ARG A 79 13.94 34.17 -33.48
C ARG A 79 12.77 34.68 -32.64
N THR A 80 12.67 35.99 -32.70
CA THR A 80 11.60 36.93 -32.35
C THR A 80 10.21 36.53 -32.86
N ARG A 81 9.17 36.79 -32.05
CA ARG A 81 7.90 37.32 -32.56
C ARG A 81 7.25 38.26 -31.54
N SER A 82 7.22 39.52 -31.95
CA SER A 82 6.53 40.63 -31.34
C SER A 82 5.11 40.70 -31.91
N THR A 83 4.08 40.84 -31.06
CA THR A 83 2.80 41.48 -31.43
C THR A 83 2.21 42.15 -30.19
N ALA A 84 2.04 43.47 -30.29
CA ALA A 84 1.49 44.38 -29.30
C ALA A 84 -0.03 44.20 -29.09
N GLY A 85 -0.52 44.67 -27.93
CA GLY A 85 -1.95 44.93 -27.71
C GLY A 85 -2.38 44.93 -26.24
N ALA A 86 -2.24 46.06 -25.56
CA ALA A 86 -3.08 46.47 -24.42
C ALA A 86 -4.14 47.47 -24.95
N PRO A 87 -5.26 47.81 -24.26
CA PRO A 87 -5.52 47.67 -22.82
C PRO A 87 -6.97 47.27 -22.40
N GLY A 88 -7.16 47.08 -21.08
CA GLY A 88 -8.38 47.48 -20.37
C GLY A 88 -9.49 46.42 -20.20
N SER A 89 -9.68 45.95 -18.97
CA SER A 89 -10.97 45.85 -18.27
C SER A 89 -10.78 45.17 -16.91
N GLU A 90 -10.92 45.95 -15.83
CA GLU A 90 -11.31 45.41 -14.53
C GLU A 90 -12.78 44.96 -14.61
N PRO A 91 -13.14 43.87 -13.92
CA PRO A 91 -14.20 44.03 -12.94
C PRO A 91 -13.85 43.40 -11.60
N ASP A 92 -13.99 44.24 -10.58
CA ASP A 92 -14.84 44.10 -9.40
C ASP A 92 -15.06 42.73 -8.75
N GLN A 93 -15.02 42.82 -7.43
CA GLN A 93 -15.01 41.78 -6.42
C GLN A 93 -16.41 41.19 -6.17
N THR A 94 -16.40 40.10 -5.40
CA THR A 94 -17.46 39.56 -4.52
C THR A 94 -18.25 38.34 -5.02
N ALA A 95 -17.96 37.19 -4.42
CA ALA A 95 -18.92 36.34 -3.72
C ALA A 95 -18.17 35.13 -3.14
N GLY A 96 -18.21 35.01 -1.81
CA GLY A 96 -17.49 33.99 -1.06
C GLY A 96 -17.96 32.56 -1.34
N THR A 97 -17.01 31.64 -1.33
CA THR A 97 -17.28 30.25 -0.98
C THR A 97 -16.46 29.94 0.25
N ALA A 98 -17.13 29.95 1.40
CA ALA A 98 -16.60 29.47 2.66
C ALA A 98 -16.43 27.94 2.56
N GLY A 99 -15.28 27.49 2.05
CA GLY A 99 -14.80 26.12 2.20
C GLY A 99 -14.08 26.00 3.54
N GLY A 100 -14.83 26.04 4.63
CA GLY A 100 -14.32 25.74 5.98
C GLY A 100 -13.98 24.26 6.10
N SER A 101 -12.82 23.85 5.59
CA SER A 101 -12.16 22.64 6.09
C SER A 101 -11.58 22.96 7.46
N ASP A 102 -12.42 22.85 8.47
CA ASP A 102 -12.05 22.89 9.86
C ASP A 102 -11.28 21.60 10.19
N ARG A 103 -10.00 21.56 9.81
CA ARG A 103 -9.03 20.58 10.28
C ARG A 103 -8.14 21.21 11.33
N THR A 104 -8.75 21.75 12.39
CA THR A 104 -8.05 22.10 13.62
C THR A 104 -8.05 20.90 14.56
N ALA A 105 -6.94 20.16 14.54
CA ALA A 105 -6.15 19.85 15.73
C ALA A 105 -4.95 19.01 15.29
N ALA A 106 -3.89 19.69 14.82
CA ALA A 106 -2.55 19.11 14.84
C ALA A 106 -2.11 19.01 16.31
N GLY A 107 -2.67 18.04 17.03
CA GLY A 107 -1.90 17.40 18.09
C GLY A 107 -0.70 16.78 17.40
N THR A 108 0.49 17.07 17.88
CA THR A 108 1.75 16.53 17.37
C THR A 108 1.66 15.02 17.42
N ALA A 109 1.16 14.41 16.35
CA ALA A 109 1.27 12.99 16.12
C ALA A 109 2.76 12.76 16.02
N THR A 110 3.37 12.36 17.13
CA THR A 110 4.64 11.67 17.12
C THR A 110 4.56 10.68 15.97
N ALA A 111 5.51 10.73 15.04
CA ALA A 111 5.51 9.92 13.81
C ALA A 111 5.49 8.39 14.06
N ASP A 112 5.44 7.98 15.33
CA ASP A 112 5.38 6.61 15.84
C ASP A 112 4.03 6.25 16.50
N ASP A 113 2.99 7.09 16.44
CA ASP A 113 1.67 6.67 16.95
C ASP A 113 1.05 5.64 15.99
N PRO A 114 0.91 4.36 16.40
CA PRO A 114 0.28 3.35 15.56
C PRO A 114 -1.17 3.68 15.24
N ALA A 115 -1.87 4.47 16.07
CA ALA A 115 -3.24 4.91 15.79
C ALA A 115 -3.27 5.93 14.64
N ALA A 116 -2.30 6.85 14.60
CA ALA A 116 -2.18 7.83 13.51
C ALA A 116 -1.85 7.19 12.16
N ALA A 117 -1.32 5.97 12.15
CA ALA A 117 -1.06 5.20 10.93
C ALA A 117 -2.30 4.43 10.41
N ILE A 118 -3.34 4.24 11.24
CA ILE A 118 -4.55 3.51 10.86
C ILE A 118 -5.44 4.34 9.94
N ASP A 119 -5.65 5.61 10.25
CA ASP A 119 -6.55 6.46 9.46
C ASP A 119 -6.07 6.62 8.00
N PRO A 120 -4.79 6.95 7.71
CA PRO A 120 -4.31 7.01 6.33
C PRO A 120 -4.40 5.67 5.60
N TRP A 121 -4.27 4.55 6.32
CA TRP A 121 -4.42 3.23 5.74
C TRP A 121 -5.89 2.95 5.37
N LEU A 122 -6.85 3.34 6.22
CA LEU A 122 -8.28 3.24 5.94
C LEU A 122 -8.67 4.14 4.76
N ASP A 123 -8.21 5.39 4.74
CA ASP A 123 -8.42 6.31 3.61
C ASP A 123 -7.96 5.68 2.30
N ALA A 124 -6.78 5.05 2.30
CA ALA A 124 -6.26 4.37 1.11
C ALA A 124 -7.10 3.14 0.71
N VAL A 125 -7.71 2.41 1.66
CA VAL A 125 -8.65 1.32 1.36
C VAL A 125 -9.93 1.87 0.73
N GLU A 126 -10.46 2.98 1.25
CA GLU A 126 -11.66 3.63 0.73
C GLU A 126 -11.45 4.17 -0.69
N GLU A 127 -10.31 4.80 -0.97
CA GLU A 127 -9.95 5.24 -2.32
C GLU A 127 -9.90 4.07 -3.31
N ARG A 128 -9.29 2.94 -2.91
CA ARG A 128 -9.26 1.72 -3.74
C ARG A 128 -10.63 1.13 -3.97
N LEU A 129 -11.50 1.16 -2.96
CA LEU A 129 -12.87 0.69 -3.08
C LEU A 129 -13.65 1.58 -4.06
N ALA A 130 -13.55 2.90 -3.93
CA ALA A 130 -14.20 3.85 -4.83
C ALA A 130 -13.75 3.68 -6.29
N GLU A 131 -12.46 3.39 -6.52
CA GLU A 131 -11.95 3.08 -7.87
C GLU A 131 -12.57 1.79 -8.43
N ALA A 132 -12.72 0.76 -7.60
CA ALA A 132 -13.31 -0.50 -8.02
C ALA A 132 -14.83 -0.39 -8.26
N GLU A 133 -15.52 0.43 -7.47
CA GLU A 133 -16.94 0.77 -7.68
C GLU A 133 -17.12 1.52 -9.00
N ARG A 134 -16.30 2.53 -9.28
CA ARG A 134 -16.29 3.22 -10.57
C ARG A 134 -16.11 2.25 -11.74
N LEU A 135 -15.19 1.30 -11.63
CA LEU A 135 -14.99 0.26 -12.65
C LEU A 135 -16.20 -0.68 -12.79
N ALA A 136 -16.91 -0.96 -11.70
CA ALA A 136 -18.07 -1.85 -11.69
C ALA A 136 -19.33 -1.17 -12.27
N ASP A 137 -19.46 0.14 -12.11
CA ASP A 137 -20.60 0.93 -12.58
C ASP A 137 -20.56 1.28 -14.08
N VAL A 138 -19.47 0.94 -14.77
CA VAL A 138 -19.33 1.23 -16.19
C VAL A 138 -20.35 0.46 -17.04
N ALA A 139 -21.16 1.20 -17.80
CA ALA A 139 -22.18 0.63 -18.67
C ALA A 139 -21.77 0.56 -20.16
N GLY A 140 -20.76 1.34 -20.58
CA GLY A 140 -20.33 1.47 -21.98
C GLY A 140 -18.95 0.92 -22.29
N VAL A 141 -18.71 0.46 -23.52
CA VAL A 141 -17.40 -0.09 -23.96
C VAL A 141 -16.29 0.98 -23.97
N GLU A 142 -16.59 2.20 -24.44
CA GLU A 142 -15.61 3.31 -24.46
C GLU A 142 -15.32 3.83 -23.04
N GLU A 143 -16.34 3.90 -22.20
CA GLU A 143 -16.21 4.21 -20.78
C GLU A 143 -15.37 3.12 -20.07
N ALA A 144 -15.56 1.85 -20.43
CA ALA A 144 -14.82 0.73 -19.84
C ALA A 144 -13.35 0.79 -20.22
N ARG A 145 -13.05 1.16 -21.47
CA ARG A 145 -11.67 1.40 -21.91
C ARG A 145 -11.04 2.55 -21.13
N GLY A 146 -11.73 3.68 -20.98
CA GLY A 146 -11.23 4.83 -20.21
C GLY A 146 -11.01 4.51 -18.73
N ALA A 147 -11.93 3.80 -18.09
CA ALA A 147 -11.80 3.39 -16.70
C ALA A 147 -10.66 2.38 -16.51
N VAL A 148 -10.53 1.40 -17.41
CA VAL A 148 -9.43 0.43 -17.36
C VAL A 148 -8.07 1.10 -17.60
N ASP A 149 -7.98 2.07 -18.52
CA ASP A 149 -6.75 2.84 -18.74
C ASP A 149 -6.36 3.67 -17.51
N THR A 150 -7.34 4.24 -16.79
CA THR A 150 -7.11 5.00 -15.55
C THR A 150 -6.43 4.15 -14.48
N VAL A 151 -6.78 2.86 -14.39
CA VAL A 151 -6.18 1.90 -13.44
C VAL A 151 -4.87 1.30 -13.96
N GLY A 152 -4.42 1.69 -15.16
CA GLY A 152 -3.19 1.17 -15.79
C GLY A 152 -3.41 -0.14 -16.54
N GLY A 153 -4.58 -0.30 -17.15
CA GLY A 153 -4.94 -1.44 -17.99
C GLY A 153 -5.51 -2.63 -17.22
N ILE A 154 -5.71 -3.74 -17.94
CA ILE A 154 -6.25 -4.99 -17.36
C ILE A 154 -5.35 -5.54 -16.25
N ASP A 155 -4.04 -5.39 -16.37
CA ASP A 155 -3.12 -5.80 -15.29
C ASP A 155 -3.25 -4.91 -14.06
N GLY A 156 -3.53 -3.63 -14.25
CA GLY A 156 -3.95 -2.71 -13.20
C GLY A 156 -5.20 -3.18 -12.48
N ALA A 157 -6.26 -3.50 -13.23
CA ALA A 157 -7.51 -4.02 -12.67
C ALA A 157 -7.31 -5.36 -11.92
N ARG A 158 -6.45 -6.24 -12.42
CA ARG A 158 -6.07 -7.49 -11.72
C ARG A 158 -5.35 -7.22 -10.39
N ARG A 159 -4.41 -6.27 -10.38
CA ARG A 159 -3.72 -5.84 -9.15
C ARG A 159 -4.69 -5.22 -8.15
N LEU A 160 -5.58 -4.34 -8.61
CA LEU A 160 -6.61 -3.73 -7.78
C LEU A 160 -7.51 -4.80 -7.12
N ARG A 161 -7.99 -5.78 -7.91
CA ARG A 161 -8.77 -6.90 -7.37
C ARG A 161 -8.00 -7.71 -6.32
N ALA A 162 -6.72 -8.01 -6.58
CA ALA A 162 -5.89 -8.74 -5.62
C ALA A 162 -5.70 -7.95 -4.32
N GLN A 163 -5.52 -6.63 -4.43
CA GLN A 163 -5.39 -5.74 -3.29
C GLN A 163 -6.67 -5.67 -2.46
N LEU A 164 -7.84 -5.55 -3.09
CA LEU A 164 -9.12 -5.52 -2.36
C LEU A 164 -9.38 -6.83 -1.61
N GLU A 165 -9.00 -7.98 -2.17
CA GLU A 165 -9.11 -9.26 -1.46
C GLU A 165 -8.14 -9.32 -0.26
N ALA A 166 -6.96 -8.71 -0.37
CA ALA A 166 -6.04 -8.57 0.76
C ALA A 166 -6.60 -7.62 1.83
N ASP A 167 -7.15 -6.48 1.43
CA ASP A 167 -7.78 -5.50 2.33
C ASP A 167 -8.97 -6.12 3.07
N ARG A 168 -9.83 -6.85 2.36
CA ARG A 168 -10.96 -7.61 2.96
C ARG A 168 -10.49 -8.62 3.99
N ARG A 169 -9.42 -9.36 3.71
CA ARG A 169 -8.82 -10.30 4.68
C ARG A 169 -8.28 -9.56 5.90
N HIS A 170 -7.62 -8.42 5.71
CA HIS A 170 -7.07 -7.62 6.78
C HIS A 170 -8.16 -7.04 7.69
N LEU A 171 -9.20 -6.43 7.11
CA LEU A 171 -10.33 -5.88 7.86
C LEU A 171 -11.07 -6.93 8.69
N ARG A 172 -11.23 -8.15 8.16
CA ARG A 172 -11.80 -9.27 8.92
C ARG A 172 -10.95 -9.64 10.12
N ALA A 173 -9.65 -9.81 9.93
CA ALA A 173 -8.72 -10.16 11.00
C ALA A 173 -8.69 -9.07 12.09
N LEU A 174 -8.76 -7.80 11.69
CA LEU A 174 -8.84 -6.66 12.59
C LEU A 174 -10.14 -6.66 13.40
N GLY A 175 -11.29 -6.90 12.77
CA GLY A 175 -12.58 -7.03 13.45
C GLY A 175 -12.62 -8.18 14.46
N GLU A 176 -12.08 -9.35 14.09
CA GLU A 176 -11.98 -10.51 15.01
C GLU A 176 -11.10 -10.20 16.23
N ARG A 177 -9.99 -9.50 16.01
CA ARG A 177 -9.08 -9.09 17.10
C ARG A 177 -9.74 -8.07 18.02
N GLN A 178 -10.43 -7.08 17.46
CA GLN A 178 -11.16 -6.07 18.22
C GLN A 178 -12.24 -6.70 19.08
N GLN A 179 -13.04 -7.62 18.51
CA GLN A 179 -14.07 -8.34 19.25
C GLN A 179 -13.47 -9.12 20.42
N ARG A 180 -12.40 -9.88 20.17
CA ARG A 180 -11.71 -10.64 21.22
C ARG A 180 -11.19 -9.74 22.35
N LEU A 181 -10.68 -8.55 22.02
CA LEU A 181 -10.22 -7.59 23.01
C LEU A 181 -11.41 -6.99 23.79
N ALA A 182 -12.50 -6.66 23.11
CA ALA A 182 -13.73 -6.18 23.74
C ALA A 182 -14.29 -7.21 24.73
N ASP A 183 -14.37 -8.48 24.33
CA ASP A 183 -14.84 -9.57 25.20
C ASP A 183 -13.94 -9.73 26.44
N ARG A 184 -12.62 -9.63 26.27
CA ARG A 184 -11.66 -9.69 27.38
C ARG A 184 -11.78 -8.49 28.31
N LEU A 185 -11.94 -7.28 27.77
CA LEU A 185 -12.13 -6.08 28.58
C LEU A 185 -13.43 -6.14 29.37
N ALA A 186 -14.50 -6.65 28.77
CA ALA A 186 -15.78 -6.83 29.45
C ALA A 186 -15.71 -7.85 30.61
N ALA A 187 -14.80 -8.83 30.52
CA ALA A 187 -14.58 -9.83 31.56
C ALA A 187 -13.63 -9.37 32.68
N VAL A 188 -12.85 -8.30 32.48
CA VAL A 188 -11.86 -7.82 33.44
C VAL A 188 -12.48 -6.73 34.31
N GLU A 189 -12.74 -7.05 35.58
CA GLU A 189 -13.12 -6.08 36.60
C GLU A 189 -11.93 -5.81 37.53
N ILE A 190 -11.56 -4.55 37.72
CA ILE A 190 -10.48 -4.14 38.63
C ILE A 190 -11.11 -3.73 39.98
N PRO A 191 -10.89 -4.47 41.07
CA PRO A 191 -11.48 -4.17 42.38
C PRO A 191 -10.73 -3.01 43.06
N LEU A 192 -10.94 -1.80 42.56
CA LEU A 192 -10.25 -0.58 43.03
C LEU A 192 -10.43 -0.35 44.53
N SER A 193 -11.63 -0.60 45.06
CA SER A 193 -11.94 -0.42 46.48
C SER A 193 -11.18 -1.36 47.42
N THR A 194 -10.77 -2.53 46.92
CA THR A 194 -9.92 -3.46 47.68
C THR A 194 -8.47 -2.99 47.67
N LEU A 195 -7.99 -2.42 46.55
CA LEU A 195 -6.64 -1.90 46.42
C LEU A 195 -6.44 -0.62 47.26
N GLU A 196 -7.41 0.30 47.26
CA GLU A 196 -7.38 1.53 48.06
C GLU A 196 -7.36 1.27 49.57
N ARG A 197 -7.82 0.11 50.04
CA ARG A 197 -7.78 -0.27 51.46
C ARG A 197 -6.43 -0.81 51.93
N VAL A 198 -5.54 -1.18 51.00
CA VAL A 198 -4.26 -1.81 51.30
C VAL A 198 -3.09 -0.83 51.15
N THR A 199 -3.29 0.27 50.42
CA THR A 199 -2.37 1.41 50.29
C THR A 199 -2.63 2.48 51.33
#